data_AF-A0A950B0N7-F1
#
_entry.id   AF-A0A950B0N7-F1
#
_cell.length_a   1.000
_cell.length_b   1.000
_cell.length_c   1.000
_cell.angle_alpha   90.00
_cell.angle_beta   90.00
_cell.angle_gamma   90.00
#
_symmetry.space_group_name_H-M   'P 1'
#
loop_
_entity.id
_entity.type
_entity.pdbx_description
1 polymer ?
#
loop_
_entity_poly.entity_id
_entity_poly.type
_entity_poly.pdbx_seq_one_letter_code
_entity_poly.pdbx_strand_id
1 'polypeptide(L)' 'MILARVEAKVGPGSVILLHDGGGDRSQTVAMLKQLIDELKSRGFTFYNWQ' A
#
# COMPACT_ATOMS: atom_id res chain seq x y z
N MET A 1 -1.42 12.23 -4.29
CA MET A 1 -2.27 11.08 -3.87
C MET A 1 -1.43 10.11 -3.04
N ILE A 2 -2.07 9.26 -2.22
CA ILE A 2 -1.37 8.27 -1.36
C ILE A 2 -0.59 7.24 -2.20
N LEU A 3 -1.10 6.84 -3.38
CA LEU A 3 -0.45 5.86 -4.26
C LEU A 3 0.94 6.30 -4.73
N ALA A 4 1.03 7.49 -5.33
CA ALA A 4 2.30 8.06 -5.77
C ALA A 4 3.33 8.21 -4.63
N ARG A 5 2.88 8.39 -3.37
CA ARG A 5 3.77 8.47 -2.21
C ARG A 5 4.35 7.12 -1.83
N VAL A 6 3.56 6.05 -1.92
CA VAL A 6 4.02 4.69 -1.66
C VAL A 6 4.97 4.24 -2.76
N GLU A 7 4.58 4.41 -4.03
CA GLU A 7 5.38 4.01 -5.19
C GLU A 7 6.76 4.65 -5.22
N ALA A 8 6.85 5.93 -4.88
CA ALA A 8 8.11 6.68 -4.86
C ALA A 8 9.06 6.28 -3.72
N LYS A 9 8.58 5.58 -2.69
CA LYS A 9 9.35 5.25 -1.48
C LYS A 9 9.55 3.76 -1.23
N VAL A 10 8.73 2.90 -1.84
CA VAL A 10 8.79 1.46 -1.62
C VAL A 10 10.06 0.87 -2.25
N GLY A 11 10.74 0.03 -1.47
CA GLY A 11 11.88 -0.79 -1.88
C GLY A 11 11.87 -2.16 -1.18
N PRO A 12 12.83 -3.04 -1.47
CA PRO A 12 12.93 -4.35 -0.83
C PRO A 12 12.90 -4.24 0.70
N GLY A 13 12.03 -5.02 1.34
CA GLY A 13 11.88 -5.04 2.81
C GLY A 13 11.07 -3.88 3.42
N SER A 14 10.41 -3.05 2.61
CA SER A 14 9.60 -1.93 3.12
C SER A 14 8.40 -2.40 3.95
N VAL A 15 8.11 -1.67 5.03
CA VAL A 15 6.85 -1.75 5.79
C VAL A 15 5.98 -0.55 5.45
N ILE A 16 4.76 -0.80 5.02
CA ILE A 16 3.79 0.23 4.69
C ILE A 16 2.72 0.24 5.79
N LEU A 17 2.69 1.30 6.60
CA LEU A 17 1.65 1.52 7.61
C LEU A 17 0.48 2.31 7.01
N LEU A 18 -0.73 1.79 7.15
CA LEU A 18 -1.98 2.44 6.73
C LEU A 18 -2.93 2.55 7.92
N HIS A 19 -3.87 3.50 7.85
CA HIS A 19 -4.92 3.69 8.86
C HIS A 19 -6.30 3.50 8.22
N ASP A 20 -7.12 2.66 8.83
CA ASP A 20 -8.51 2.39 8.45
C ASP A 20 -9.54 3.00 9.43
N GLY A 21 -9.10 3.42 10.62
CA GLY A 21 -9.92 4.10 11.63
C GLY A 21 -9.85 5.63 11.63
N GLY A 22 -10.91 6.26 12.14
CA GLY A 22 -11.04 7.71 12.37
C GLY A 22 -11.37 8.52 11.12
N GLY A 23 -12.58 9.10 11.07
CA GLY A 23 -13.08 9.87 9.91
C GLY A 23 -13.38 9.00 8.69
N ASP A 24 -13.65 9.63 7.54
CA ASP A 24 -13.85 8.92 6.27
C ASP A 24 -12.50 8.47 5.66
N ARG A 25 -12.39 7.17 5.40
CA ARG A 25 -11.22 6.51 4.81
C ARG A 25 -11.54 5.72 3.55
N SER A 26 -12.74 5.89 2.99
CA SER A 26 -13.21 5.19 1.78
C SER A 26 -12.21 5.30 0.62
N GLN A 27 -11.58 6.46 0.44
CA GLN A 27 -10.56 6.66 -0.60
C GLN A 27 -9.29 5.82 -0.36
N THR A 28 -8.82 5.69 0.89
CA THR A 28 -7.65 4.88 1.22
C THR A 28 -7.95 3.40 0.94
N VAL A 29 -9.12 2.93 1.36
CA VAL A 29 -9.55 1.54 1.15
C VAL A 29 -9.71 1.25 -0.35
N ALA A 30 -10.34 2.14 -1.12
CA ALA A 30 -10.54 1.95 -2.56
C ALA A 30 -9.21 1.86 -3.34
N MET A 31 -8.17 2.55 -2.87
CA MET A 31 -6.85 2.53 -3.50
C MET A 31 -6.06 1.23 -3.22
N LEU A 32 -6.35 0.50 -2.14
CA LEU A 32 -5.60 -0.71 -1.75
C LEU A 32 -5.48 -1.73 -2.89
N LYS A 33 -6.58 -1.95 -3.62
CA LYS A 33 -6.57 -2.89 -4.74
C LYS A 33 -5.54 -2.50 -5.80
N GLN A 34 -5.54 -1.23 -6.21
CA GLN A 34 -4.60 -0.72 -7.21
C GLN A 34 -3.15 -0.82 -6.72
N LEU A 35 -2.89 -0.44 -5.46
CA LEU A 35 -1.55 -0.53 -4.89
C LEU A 35 -1.03 -1.97 -4.86
N ILE A 36 -1.86 -2.92 -4.43
CA ILE A 36 -1.46 -4.33 -4.34
C ILE A 36 -1.18 -4.90 -5.73
N ASP A 37 -2.03 -4.59 -6.72
CA ASP A 37 -1.85 -5.07 -8.10
C ASP A 37 -0.55 -4.50 -8.71
N GLU A 38 -0.26 -3.21 -8.50
CA GLU A 38 0.97 -2.55 -8.98
C GLU A 38 2.23 -3.10 -8.31
N LEU A 39 2.21 -3.31 -7.00
CA LEU A 39 3.39 -3.87 -6.31
C LEU A 39 3.64 -5.33 -6.72
N LYS A 40 2.58 -6.12 -6.93
CA LYS A 40 2.72 -7.48 -7.47
C LYS A 40 3.28 -7.49 -8.89
N SER A 41 2.84 -6.58 -9.77
CA SER A 41 3.35 -6.48 -11.15
C SER A 41 4.85 -6.14 -11.18
N ARG A 42 5.32 -5.40 -10.17
CA ARG A 42 6.73 -5.05 -9.95
C ARG A 42 7.55 -6.15 -9.25
N GLY A 43 6.96 -7.31 -8.96
CA GLY A 43 7.64 -8.47 -8.36
C GLY A 43 7.70 -8.48 -6.83
N PHE A 44 6.98 -7.61 -6.14
CA PHE A 44 6.89 -7.65 -4.68
C PHE A 44 5.98 -8.79 -4.21
N THR A 45 6.37 -9.41 -3.09
CA THR A 45 5.55 -10.39 -2.36
C THR A 45 5.16 -9.79 -1.01
N PHE A 46 3.94 -10.06 -0.57
CA PHE A 46 3.43 -9.62 0.73
C PHE A 46 3.59 -10.74 1.74
N TYR A 47 4.13 -10.40 2.91
CA TYR A 47 4.30 -11.32 4.02
C TYR A 47 3.51 -10.80 5.21
N ASN A 48 3.04 -11.72 6.04
CA ASN A 48 2.57 -11.36 7.37
C ASN A 48 3.80 -11.03 8.23
N TRP A 49 3.70 -9.94 8.99
CA TRP A 49 4.73 -9.60 9.96
C TRP A 49 4.69 -10.62 11.11
N GLN A 50 5.82 -11.22 11.44
CA GLN A 50 6.02 -12.02 12.66
C GLN A 50 6.76 -11.19 13.69
#